data_AF-A0A0M3I7V9-F1
#
_entry.id   AF-A0A0M3I7V9-F1
#
_cell.length_a   1.000
_cell.length_b   1.000
_cell.length_c   1.000
_cell.angle_alpha   90.00
_cell.angle_beta   90.00
_cell.angle_gamma   90.00
#
_symmetry.space_group_name_H-M   'P 1'
#
loop_
_entity.id
_entity.type
_entity.pdbx_description
1 polymer ?
#
loop_
_entity_poly.entity_id
_entity_poly.type
_entity_poly.pdbx_seq_one_letter_code
_entity_poly.pdbx_strand_id
1 'polypeptide(L)'
;MCRPKPVYKIDLSKPQNIRWLAPEVWHTGETCFATDIYAFGIMLWEFFEIPYNIPYSNWKAITVKERVMCGYRMPAPKSMPPLLSALMRKCCDQQPDARPTAIELRRHLERINEIPIILIYKMRDL
;
A
#
# COMPACT_ATOMS: atom_id res chain seq x y z
N MET A 1 4.98 3.73 -21.21
CA MET A 1 3.58 4.09 -21.54
C MET A 1 3.17 5.25 -20.63
N CYS A 2 3.02 6.46 -21.15
CA CYS A 2 2.62 7.63 -20.37
C CYS A 2 1.10 7.82 -20.52
N ARG A 3 0.35 7.81 -19.41
CA ARG A 3 -1.11 7.98 -19.43
C ARG A 3 -1.48 9.42 -19.83
N PRO A 4 -2.47 9.63 -20.73
CA PRO A 4 -2.89 10.96 -21.15
C PRO A 4 -3.81 11.70 -20.15
N LYS A 5 -4.41 10.99 -19.18
CA LYS A 5 -5.30 11.58 -18.16
C LYS A 5 -4.89 11.14 -16.74
N PRO A 6 -4.99 12.03 -15.74
CA PRO A 6 -4.58 11.74 -14.35
C PRO A 6 -5.60 10.88 -13.59
N VAL A 7 -6.84 10.78 -14.07
CA VAL A 7 -7.95 10.06 -13.44
C VAL A 7 -8.61 9.11 -14.45
N TYR A 8 -8.94 7.89 -14.02
CA TYR A 8 -9.66 6.88 -14.79
C TYR A 8 -10.90 6.41 -14.02
N LYS A 9 -12.01 6.20 -14.73
CA LYS A 9 -13.26 5.69 -14.15
C LYS A 9 -13.32 4.18 -14.28
N ILE A 10 -13.56 3.49 -13.18
CA ILE A 10 -13.77 2.04 -13.14
C ILE A 10 -15.26 1.73 -12.94
N ASP A 11 -15.69 0.61 -13.51
CA ASP A 11 -17.03 0.09 -13.33
C ASP A 11 -17.09 -0.79 -12.07
N LEU A 12 -17.61 -0.23 -10.97
CA LEU A 12 -17.72 -0.92 -9.69
C LEU A 12 -18.71 -2.08 -9.69
N SER A 13 -19.51 -2.27 -10.74
CA SER A 13 -20.36 -3.46 -10.90
C SER A 13 -19.57 -4.71 -11.30
N LYS A 14 -18.37 -4.52 -11.86
CA LYS A 14 -17.48 -5.62 -12.26
C LYS A 14 -16.61 -6.06 -11.08
N PRO A 15 -16.13 -7.33 -11.08
CA PRO A 15 -15.18 -7.79 -10.08
C PRO A 15 -13.94 -6.89 -10.02
N GLN A 16 -13.62 -6.42 -8.81
CA GLN A 16 -12.45 -5.58 -8.54
C GLN A 16 -11.42 -6.35 -7.73
N ASN A 17 -10.15 -5.91 -7.80
CA ASN A 17 -9.11 -6.44 -6.93
C ASN A 17 -9.19 -5.82 -5.53
N ILE A 18 -10.23 -6.21 -4.76
CA ILE A 18 -10.68 -5.54 -3.53
C ILE A 18 -9.56 -5.30 -2.51
N ARG A 19 -8.60 -6.22 -2.38
CA ARG A 19 -7.55 -6.15 -1.34
C ARG A 19 -6.46 -5.12 -1.65
N TRP A 20 -6.32 -4.72 -2.91
CA TRP A 20 -5.38 -3.67 -3.37
C TRP A 20 -6.08 -2.37 -3.70
N LEU A 21 -7.43 -2.36 -3.74
CA LEU A 21 -8.18 -1.18 -4.12
C LEU A 21 -8.17 -0.15 -2.99
N ALA A 22 -7.78 1.09 -3.31
CA ALA A 22 -7.77 2.18 -2.36
C ALA A 22 -9.21 2.51 -1.88
N PRO A 23 -9.41 2.87 -0.60
CA PRO A 23 -10.74 3.01 0.00
C PRO A 23 -11.62 4.07 -0.66
N GLU A 24 -11.03 5.17 -1.13
CA GLU A 24 -11.74 6.27 -1.78
C GLU A 24 -12.42 5.85 -3.09
N VAL A 25 -11.88 4.84 -3.77
CA VAL A 25 -12.40 4.36 -5.07
C VAL A 25 -13.81 3.81 -4.93
N TRP A 26 -14.18 3.28 -3.76
CA TRP A 26 -15.53 2.79 -3.51
C TRP A 26 -16.59 3.89 -3.49
N HIS A 27 -16.19 5.15 -3.30
CA HIS A 27 -17.08 6.30 -3.28
C HIS A 27 -17.13 7.00 -4.64
N THR A 28 -15.97 7.12 -5.31
CA THR A 28 -15.83 7.90 -6.54
C THR A 28 -15.93 7.07 -7.81
N GLY A 29 -15.62 5.77 -7.74
CA GLY A 29 -15.40 4.93 -8.92
C GLY A 29 -14.20 5.40 -9.75
N GLU A 30 -13.28 6.17 -9.16
CA GLU A 30 -12.16 6.80 -9.86
C GLU A 30 -10.81 6.31 -9.31
N THR A 31 -9.89 5.98 -10.21
CA THR A 31 -8.49 5.68 -9.89
C THR A 31 -7.57 6.78 -10.39
N CYS A 32 -6.49 7.03 -9.67
CA CYS A 32 -5.52 8.08 -9.95
C CYS A 32 -4.13 7.66 -9.47
N PHE A 33 -3.13 8.54 -9.59
CA PHE A 33 -1.79 8.23 -9.10
C PHE A 33 -1.75 7.86 -7.60
N ALA A 34 -2.56 8.52 -6.76
CA ALA A 34 -2.61 8.20 -5.33
C ALA A 34 -3.21 6.81 -5.05
N THR A 35 -4.13 6.32 -5.88
CA THR A 35 -4.65 4.95 -5.75
C THR A 35 -3.62 3.91 -6.16
N ASP A 36 -2.79 4.23 -7.16
CA ASP A 36 -1.67 3.36 -7.57
C ASP A 36 -0.61 3.27 -6.44
N ILE A 37 -0.36 4.36 -5.72
CA ILE A 37 0.52 4.38 -4.53
C ILE A 37 -0.03 3.49 -3.40
N TYR A 38 -1.33 3.52 -3.17
CA TYR A 38 -1.96 2.63 -2.18
C TYR A 38 -1.75 1.16 -2.56
N ALA A 39 -2.02 0.79 -3.82
CA ALA A 39 -1.81 -0.57 -4.31
C ALA A 39 -0.34 -1.00 -4.20
N PHE A 40 0.60 -0.08 -4.44
CA PHE A 40 2.03 -0.32 -4.21
C PHE A 40 2.35 -0.59 -2.73
N GLY A 41 1.70 0.10 -1.79
CA GLY A 41 1.84 -0.16 -0.36
C GLY A 41 1.40 -1.58 0.02
N ILE A 42 0.33 -2.10 -0.58
CA ILE A 42 -0.09 -3.50 -0.40
C ILE A 42 0.91 -4.46 -1.04
N MET A 43 1.44 -4.14 -2.22
CA MET A 43 2.49 -4.94 -2.86
C MET A 43 3.78 -5.00 -2.02
N LEU A 44 4.18 -3.89 -1.38
CA LEU A 44 5.29 -3.88 -0.42
C LEU A 44 5.04 -4.86 0.73
N TRP A 45 3.81 -4.91 1.25
CA TRP A 45 3.45 -5.87 2.29
C TRP A 45 3.65 -7.32 1.80
N GLU A 46 3.18 -7.65 0.60
CA GLU A 46 3.30 -9.00 0.03
C GLU A 46 4.75 -9.44 -0.14
N PHE A 47 5.63 -8.53 -0.55
CA PHE A 47 7.04 -8.84 -0.76
C PHE A 47 7.74 -9.34 0.50
N PHE A 48 7.27 -8.91 1.68
CA PHE A 48 7.83 -9.31 2.97
C PHE A 48 7.03 -10.42 3.65
N GLU A 49 5.80 -10.72 3.25
CA GLU A 49 5.03 -11.80 3.86
C GLU A 49 5.63 -13.18 3.49
N ILE A 50 6.28 -13.83 4.47
CA ILE A 50 7.00 -15.10 4.29
C ILE A 50 6.55 -16.11 5.38
N PRO A 51 6.02 -17.30 5.01
CA PRO A 51 5.64 -17.69 3.65
C PRO A 51 4.53 -16.79 3.10
N TYR A 52 4.43 -16.69 1.77
CA TYR A 52 3.44 -15.84 1.13
C TYR A 52 2.01 -16.15 1.62
N ASN A 53 1.29 -15.09 1.98
CA ASN A 53 -0.14 -15.10 2.19
C ASN A 53 -0.78 -13.98 1.39
N ILE A 54 -2.04 -14.17 0.99
CA ILE A 54 -2.82 -13.11 0.34
C ILE A 54 -3.04 -11.95 1.34
N PRO A 55 -2.92 -10.67 0.93
CA PRO A 55 -3.18 -9.53 1.81
C PRO A 55 -4.52 -9.66 2.54
N TYR A 56 -4.56 -9.42 3.86
CA TYR A 56 -5.75 -9.60 4.69
C TYR A 56 -6.35 -11.03 4.63
N SER A 57 -5.50 -12.06 4.55
CA SER A 57 -5.90 -13.48 4.39
C SER A 57 -6.95 -13.97 5.39
N ASN A 58 -6.97 -13.40 6.60
CA ASN A 58 -7.92 -13.74 7.67
C ASN A 58 -9.37 -13.34 7.38
N TRP A 59 -9.63 -12.52 6.36
CA TRP A 59 -10.96 -12.00 6.05
C TRP A 59 -11.40 -12.28 4.63
N LYS A 60 -12.71 -12.44 4.44
CA LYS A 60 -13.34 -12.42 3.12
C LYS A 60 -13.25 -11.01 2.52
N ALA A 61 -13.25 -10.91 1.19
CA ALA A 61 -13.06 -9.64 0.49
C ALA A 61 -14.06 -8.54 0.91
N ILE A 62 -15.32 -8.89 1.17
CA ILE A 62 -16.32 -7.92 1.63
C ILE A 62 -15.96 -7.29 2.99
N THR A 63 -15.48 -8.11 3.94
CA THR A 63 -15.03 -7.63 5.25
C THR A 63 -13.76 -6.80 5.14
N VAL A 64 -12.86 -7.12 4.19
CA VAL A 64 -11.70 -6.27 3.89
C VAL A 64 -12.15 -4.89 3.43
N LYS A 65 -13.07 -4.83 2.46
CA LYS A 65 -13.63 -3.56 1.98
C LYS A 65 -14.17 -2.72 3.14
N GLU A 66 -15.06 -3.30 3.95
CA GLU A 66 -15.69 -2.61 5.09
C GLU A 66 -14.64 -2.05 6.07
N ARG A 67 -13.70 -2.89 6.51
CA ARG A 67 -12.69 -2.49 7.50
C ARG A 67 -11.72 -1.45 6.94
N VAL A 68 -11.27 -1.61 5.70
CA VAL A 68 -10.34 -0.67 5.04
C VAL A 68 -11.01 0.69 4.82
N MET A 69 -12.29 0.71 4.43
CA MET A 69 -13.08 1.94 4.36
C MET A 69 -13.19 2.64 5.72
N CYS A 70 -13.30 1.88 6.81
CA CYS A 70 -13.31 2.40 8.18
C CYS A 70 -11.91 2.73 8.76
N GLY A 71 -10.86 2.74 7.93
CA GLY A 71 -9.51 3.16 8.34
C GLY A 71 -8.61 2.04 8.88
N TYR A 72 -9.06 0.79 8.94
CA TYR A 72 -8.16 -0.31 9.32
C TYR A 72 -7.05 -0.47 8.29
N ARG A 73 -5.83 -0.75 8.77
CA ARG A 73 -4.69 -1.15 7.94
C ARG A 73 -3.99 -2.37 8.51
N MET A 74 -3.49 -3.20 7.62
CA MET A 74 -2.77 -4.42 8.00
C MET A 74 -1.48 -4.07 8.74
N PRO A 75 -1.14 -4.81 9.82
CA PRO A 75 0.18 -4.69 10.42
C PRO A 75 1.27 -5.09 9.43
N ALA A 76 2.43 -4.45 9.53
CA ALA A 76 3.59 -4.81 8.71
C ALA A 76 4.03 -6.25 9.02
N PRO A 77 4.51 -7.02 8.01
CA PRO A 77 5.03 -8.37 8.24
C PRO A 77 6.21 -8.35 9.21
N LYS A 78 6.41 -9.46 9.93
CA LYS A 78 7.51 -9.57 10.90
C LYS A 78 8.88 -9.41 10.24
N SER A 79 9.07 -9.89 9.03
CA SER A 79 10.32 -9.74 8.25
C SER A 79 10.54 -8.32 7.72
N MET A 80 9.53 -7.43 7.74
CA MET A 80 9.66 -6.09 7.15
C MET A 80 10.48 -5.17 8.06
N PRO A 81 11.54 -4.51 7.54
CA PRO A 81 12.31 -3.55 8.32
C PRO A 81 11.51 -2.31 8.72
N PRO A 82 11.83 -1.64 9.85
CA PRO A 82 11.07 -0.50 10.37
C PRO A 82 10.90 0.65 9.37
N LEU A 83 11.95 1.00 8.61
CA LEU A 83 11.88 2.08 7.61
C LEU A 83 10.92 1.75 6.47
N LEU A 84 10.91 0.51 6.01
CA LEU A 84 9.96 0.04 4.98
C LEU A 84 8.55 -0.08 5.54
N SER A 85 8.38 -0.48 6.80
CA SER A 85 7.08 -0.50 7.48
C SER A 85 6.47 0.90 7.62
N ALA A 86 7.29 1.92 7.93
CA ALA A 86 6.84 3.31 7.97
C ALA A 86 6.41 3.79 6.57
N LEU A 87 7.22 3.49 5.54
CA LEU A 87 6.90 3.86 4.16
C LEU A 87 5.64 3.14 3.63
N MET A 88 5.52 1.83 3.87
CA MET A 88 4.34 1.03 3.53
C MET A 88 3.08 1.62 4.16
N ARG A 89 3.11 1.97 5.46
CA ARG A 89 1.99 2.62 6.14
C ARG A 89 1.62 3.96 5.52
N LYS A 90 2.62 4.78 5.13
CA LYS A 90 2.41 6.05 4.45
C LYS A 90 1.77 5.87 3.06
N CYS A 91 2.19 4.86 2.30
CA CYS A 91 1.55 4.53 1.01
C CYS A 91 0.09 4.12 1.20
N CYS A 92 -0.21 3.42 2.30
CA CYS A 92 -1.55 2.97 2.63
C CYS A 92 -2.36 4.00 3.44
N ASP A 93 -2.03 5.29 3.47
CA ASP A 93 -2.81 6.26 4.25
C ASP A 93 -4.30 6.31 3.80
N GLN A 94 -5.19 6.58 4.74
CA GLN A 94 -6.62 6.76 4.45
C GLN A 94 -6.85 7.98 3.55
N GLN A 95 -6.13 9.07 3.80
CA GLN A 95 -6.23 10.28 3.00
C GLN A 95 -5.31 10.15 1.77
N PRO A 96 -5.83 10.26 0.53
CA PRO A 96 -5.03 10.15 -0.68
C PRO A 96 -3.86 11.13 -0.73
N ASP A 97 -4.08 12.37 -0.25
CA ASP A 97 -3.08 13.45 -0.28
C ASP A 97 -1.96 13.28 0.77
N ALA A 98 -2.16 12.41 1.76
CA ALA A 98 -1.12 12.07 2.74
C ALA A 98 -0.13 11.02 2.21
N ARG A 99 -0.47 10.36 1.10
CA ARG A 99 0.38 9.35 0.45
C ARG A 99 1.51 10.05 -0.32
N PRO A 100 2.70 9.45 -0.39
CA PRO A 100 3.78 10.02 -1.20
C PRO A 100 3.43 9.96 -2.68
N THR A 101 3.91 10.93 -3.45
CA THR A 101 3.95 10.80 -4.92
C THR A 101 4.90 9.67 -5.33
N ALA A 102 4.78 9.18 -6.56
CA ALA A 102 5.71 8.17 -7.09
C ALA A 102 7.18 8.64 -7.05
N ILE A 103 7.42 9.94 -7.27
CA ILE A 103 8.76 10.54 -7.21
C ILE A 103 9.31 10.50 -5.78
N GLU A 104 8.50 10.88 -4.80
CA GLU A 104 8.90 10.84 -3.39
C GLU A 104 9.11 9.42 -2.90
N LEU A 105 8.20 8.50 -3.25
CA LEU A 105 8.29 7.08 -2.94
C LEU A 105 9.60 6.49 -3.47
N ARG A 106 9.96 6.75 -4.73
CA ARG A 106 11.25 6.34 -5.31
C ARG A 106 12.43 6.89 -4.50
N ARG A 107 12.43 8.19 -4.19
CA ARG A 107 13.51 8.81 -3.37
C ARG A 107 13.60 8.21 -1.97
N HIS A 108 12.48 7.82 -1.36
CA HIS A 108 12.48 7.12 -0.08
C HIS A 108 13.12 5.73 -0.21
N LEU A 109 12.76 4.97 -1.24
CA LEU A 109 13.32 3.63 -1.47
C LEU A 109 14.82 3.67 -1.78
N GLU A 110 15.27 4.62 -2.62
CA GLU A 110 16.69 4.82 -2.94
C GLU A 110 17.52 5.09 -1.68
N ARG A 111 17.06 5.99 -0.80
CA ARG A 111 17.72 6.26 0.48
C ARG A 111 17.77 5.05 1.40
N ILE A 112 16.71 4.24 1.43
CA ILE A 112 16.71 3.00 2.23
C ILE A 112 17.71 1.99 1.67
N ASN A 113 17.84 1.91 0.35
CA ASN A 113 18.76 0.99 -0.33
C ASN A 113 20.24 1.35 -0.11
N GLU A 114 20.56 2.61 0.17
CA GLU A 114 21.93 3.05 0.51
C GLU A 114 22.36 2.63 1.93
N ILE A 115 21.42 2.20 2.78
CA ILE A 115 21.73 1.79 4.16
C ILE A 115 22.17 0.32 4.18
N PRO A 116 23.30 -0.02 4.83
CA PRO A 116 23.69 -1.40 5.04
C PRO A 116 22.57 -2.21 5.70
N ILE A 117 22.23 -3.39 5.14
CA ILE A 117 21.13 -4.25 5.59
C ILE A 117 21.12 -4.45 7.12
N ILE A 118 22.30 -4.65 7.74
CA ILE A 118 22.43 -4.88 9.17
C ILE A 118 21.90 -3.72 10.03
N LEU A 119 21.99 -2.48 9.54
CA LEU A 119 21.50 -1.28 10.23
C LEU A 119 19.99 -1.11 10.05
N ILE A 120 19.44 -1.53 8.90
CA ILE A 120 17.99 -1.47 8.65
C ILE A 120 17.25 -2.39 9.64
N TYR A 121 17.83 -3.53 10.01
CA TYR A 121 17.24 -4.46 10.97
C TYR A 121 17.59 -4.16 12.44
N LYS A 122 18.73 -3.51 12.75
CA LYS A 122 19.14 -3.16 14.14
C LYS A 122 18.27 -2.10 14.81
N MET A 123 17.55 -1.27 14.05
CA MET A 123 16.65 -0.24 14.59
C MET A 123 15.37 -0.82 15.25
N ARG A 124 15.26 -2.14 15.40
CA ARG A 124 14.12 -2.81 16.04
C ARG A 124 14.35 -3.15 17.52
N ASP A 125 15.61 -3.13 17.97
CA ASP A 125 16.04 -3.63 19.29
C ASP A 125 16.31 -2.50 20.31
N LEU A 126 15.85 -1.27 20.03
CA LEU A 126 15.83 -0.12 20.95
C LEU A 126 14.39 0.35 21.15
#